data_AF-A0A427AA96-F1
#
_entry.id   AF-A0A427AA96-F1
#
_cell.length_a   1.000
_cell.length_b   1.000
_cell.length_c   1.000
_cell.angle_alpha   90.00
_cell.angle_beta   90.00
_cell.angle_gamma   90.00
#
_symmetry.space_group_name_H-M   'P 1'
#
loop_
_entity.id
_entity.type
_entity.pdbx_description
1 polymer ?
#
loop_
_entity_poly.entity_id
_entity_poly.type
_entity_poly.pdbx_seq_one_letter_code
_entity_poly.pdbx_strand_id
1 'polypeptide(L)'
;MRRVVFPDHRLEGPPPWWERRPLPNNPRFQRPAFAVLLLCSNPTVRRAVAFADVDELVASCPFPPAQFAINSSGPVAGRLFYDLHDDALDAALFFWGRRLDGAHLLTPVIEPAPDAPPYSDAEEKGRLKTLFCGHIQGLLEYQGVRLCERRIDEVSDEIKNVSLLLGRHNRLVKFTELRDKRTRLEAERKQLKGRLSEFHAAMECLLARLGERHEKAFSEEEEW
;
A
#
# COMPACT_ATOMS: atom_id res chain seq x y z
N MET A 1 -12.29 6.49 -22.40
CA MET A 1 -10.86 6.57 -22.08
C MET A 1 -10.06 6.81 -23.35
N ARG A 2 -9.11 7.75 -23.35
CA ARG A 2 -8.16 7.93 -24.44
C ARG A 2 -6.74 7.76 -23.91
N ARG A 3 -6.01 6.80 -24.48
CA ARG A 3 -4.58 6.61 -24.20
C ARG A 3 -3.79 7.64 -24.99
N VAL A 4 -2.99 8.44 -24.30
CA VAL A 4 -2.10 9.42 -24.90
C VAL A 4 -0.69 8.83 -24.92
N VAL A 5 -0.11 8.73 -26.11
CA VAL A 5 1.29 8.32 -26.30
C VAL A 5 2.09 9.59 -26.47
N PHE A 6 3.00 9.89 -25.55
CA PHE A 6 3.98 10.96 -25.75
C PHE A 6 5.15 10.40 -26.57
N PRO A 7 5.43 10.91 -27.77
CA PRO A 7 6.64 10.56 -28.49
C PRO A 7 7.85 11.18 -27.77
N ASP A 8 8.95 10.44 -27.72
CA ASP A 8 10.24 10.93 -27.25
C ASP A 8 10.76 11.97 -28.25
N HIS A 9 10.45 13.25 -28.02
CA HIS A 9 10.89 14.34 -28.87
C HIS A 9 12.25 14.88 -28.38
N ARG A 10 13.33 14.22 -28.80
CA ARG A 10 14.53 14.96 -29.20
C ARG A 10 14.39 15.28 -30.68
N LEU A 11 14.20 16.56 -31.02
CA LEU A 11 14.80 17.27 -32.16
C LEU A 11 14.23 18.69 -32.26
N GLU A 12 15.18 19.63 -32.29
CA GLU A 12 15.16 20.97 -32.90
C GLU A 12 14.26 22.09 -32.34
N GLY A 13 14.89 23.23 -32.08
CA GLY A 13 14.32 24.39 -31.39
C GLY A 13 13.19 25.09 -32.15
N PRO A 14 12.44 25.98 -31.48
CA PRO A 14 11.22 26.56 -32.04
C PRO A 14 11.55 27.61 -33.13
N PRO A 15 10.81 27.63 -34.27
CA PRO A 15 10.97 28.66 -35.28
C PRO A 15 10.41 30.02 -34.83
N PRO A 16 10.92 31.15 -35.36
CA PRO A 16 10.72 32.47 -34.78
C PRO A 16 9.56 33.21 -35.46
N TRP A 17 8.32 32.85 -35.16
CA TRP A 17 7.16 33.76 -35.28
C TRP A 17 5.92 33.09 -34.68
N TRP A 18 5.61 33.38 -33.41
CA TRP A 18 4.22 33.41 -32.98
C TRP A 18 4.06 34.50 -31.92
N GLU A 19 3.47 35.60 -32.36
CA GLU A 19 2.93 36.61 -31.46
C GLU A 19 1.84 35.95 -30.60
N ARG A 20 1.97 36.10 -29.27
CA ARG A 20 0.99 35.65 -28.29
C ARG A 20 -0.31 36.44 -28.47
N ARG A 21 -1.24 35.91 -29.26
CA ARG A 21 -2.66 36.20 -29.03
C ARG A 21 -3.14 35.28 -27.90
N PRO A 22 -3.80 35.80 -26.84
CA PRO A 22 -4.55 34.94 -25.94
C PRO A 22 -5.65 34.25 -26.75
N LEU A 23 -5.59 32.93 -26.91
CA LEU A 23 -6.70 32.20 -27.50
C LEU A 23 -7.94 32.37 -26.61
N PRO A 24 -9.14 32.53 -27.17
CA PRO A 24 -10.37 32.54 -26.39
C PRO A 24 -10.50 31.22 -25.62
N ASN A 25 -10.93 31.31 -24.36
CA ASN A 25 -11.23 30.19 -23.46
C ASN A 25 -12.19 29.21 -24.17
N ASN A 26 -11.64 28.17 -24.78
CA ASN A 26 -12.42 27.11 -25.40
C ASN A 26 -12.62 26.01 -24.34
N PRO A 27 -13.85 25.78 -23.85
CA PRO A 27 -14.12 24.76 -22.82
C PRO A 27 -13.78 23.34 -23.28
N ARG A 28 -13.49 23.13 -24.57
CA ARG A 28 -13.08 21.83 -25.14
C ARG A 28 -11.60 21.48 -24.91
N PHE A 29 -10.81 22.40 -24.35
CA PHE A 29 -9.40 22.19 -24.03
C PHE A 29 -9.07 22.66 -22.60
N GLN A 30 -9.96 22.40 -21.64
CA GLN A 30 -9.57 22.53 -20.24
C GLN A 30 -8.50 21.48 -19.95
N ARG A 31 -7.35 21.95 -19.46
CA ARG A 31 -6.29 21.08 -18.98
C ARG A 31 -6.85 20.33 -17.77
N PRO A 32 -6.67 19.01 -17.67
CA PRO A 32 -7.11 18.28 -16.49
C PRO A 32 -6.53 18.91 -15.22
N ALA A 33 -7.39 19.19 -14.24
CA ALA A 33 -7.00 19.90 -13.03
C ALA A 33 -6.16 19.03 -12.08
N PHE A 34 -6.31 17.70 -12.16
CA PHE A 34 -5.62 16.76 -11.29
C PHE A 34 -5.01 15.61 -12.08
N ALA A 35 -3.90 15.08 -11.59
CA ALA A 35 -3.29 13.86 -12.11
C ALA A 35 -2.96 12.88 -10.98
N VAL A 36 -3.35 11.62 -11.13
CA VAL A 36 -2.85 10.52 -10.29
C VAL A 36 -1.60 9.95 -10.95
N LEU A 37 -0.48 10.07 -10.26
CA LEU A 37 0.80 9.49 -10.66
C LEU A 37 0.98 8.12 -10.02
N LEU A 38 1.33 7.13 -10.84
CA LEU A 38 1.73 5.80 -10.38
C LEU A 38 3.26 5.73 -10.34
N LEU A 39 3.83 5.99 -9.17
CA LEU A 39 5.28 6.12 -8.99
C LEU A 39 5.94 4.77 -8.72
N CYS A 40 7.09 4.53 -9.34
CA CYS A 40 7.97 3.42 -8.99
C CYS A 40 8.86 3.83 -7.81
N SER A 41 8.57 3.31 -6.61
CA SER A 41 9.20 3.75 -5.36
C SER A 41 10.72 3.59 -5.32
N ASN A 42 11.29 2.66 -6.10
CA ASN A 42 12.74 2.42 -6.15
C ASN A 42 13.17 1.77 -7.50
N PRO A 43 14.48 1.65 -7.77
CA PRO A 43 14.99 1.05 -9.01
C PRO A 43 14.69 -0.45 -9.18
N THR A 44 14.39 -1.20 -8.12
CA THR A 44 14.01 -2.62 -8.26
C THR A 44 12.59 -2.74 -8.76
N VAL A 45 11.66 -1.94 -8.23
CA VAL A 45 10.28 -1.83 -8.72
C VAL A 45 10.26 -1.41 -10.19
N ARG A 46 11.07 -0.41 -10.58
CA ARG A 46 11.15 0.05 -11.99
C ARG A 46 11.51 -1.07 -12.97
N ARG A 47 12.32 -2.04 -12.55
CA ARG A 47 12.70 -3.18 -13.38
C ARG A 47 11.68 -4.31 -13.37
N ALA A 48 10.88 -4.40 -12.31
CA ALA A 48 9.90 -5.46 -12.10
C ALA A 48 8.53 -5.16 -12.73
N VAL A 49 8.17 -3.88 -12.86
CA VAL A 49 6.87 -3.47 -13.42
C VAL A 49 6.88 -3.67 -14.94
N ALA A 50 6.07 -4.60 -15.44
CA ALA A 50 5.80 -4.70 -16.85
C ALA A 50 4.73 -3.69 -17.25
N PHE A 51 4.87 -3.14 -18.47
CA PHE A 51 3.93 -2.17 -19.01
C PHE A 51 2.48 -2.71 -19.08
N ALA A 52 2.33 -3.98 -19.49
CA ALA A 52 1.03 -4.63 -19.60
C ALA A 52 0.29 -4.66 -18.25
N ASP A 53 1.02 -4.88 -17.15
CA ASP A 53 0.47 -4.89 -15.80
C ASP A 53 -0.10 -3.51 -15.41
N VAL A 54 0.51 -2.42 -15.89
CA VAL A 54 0.02 -1.06 -15.62
C VAL A 54 -1.26 -0.78 -16.42
N ASP A 55 -1.31 -1.20 -17.69
CA ASP A 55 -2.49 -1.00 -18.55
C ASP A 55 -3.69 -1.78 -18.00
N GLU A 56 -3.50 -3.03 -17.55
CA GLU A 56 -4.52 -3.84 -16.88
C GLU A 56 -4.94 -3.23 -15.54
N LEU A 57 -3.98 -2.74 -14.75
CA LEU A 57 -4.28 -2.06 -13.48
C LEU A 57 -5.17 -0.83 -13.71
N VAL A 58 -4.85 0.01 -14.70
CA VAL A 58 -5.66 1.19 -15.05
C VAL A 58 -7.03 0.77 -15.57
N ALA A 59 -7.12 -0.29 -16.39
CA ALA A 59 -8.38 -0.80 -16.91
C ALA A 59 -9.31 -1.36 -15.81
N SER A 60 -8.74 -1.87 -14.71
CA SER A 60 -9.50 -2.37 -13.55
C SER A 60 -10.06 -1.26 -12.64
N CYS A 61 -9.66 0.00 -12.85
CA CYS A 61 -10.09 1.11 -12.01
C CYS A 61 -11.56 1.47 -12.29
N PRO A 62 -12.44 1.46 -11.27
CA PRO A 62 -13.85 1.84 -11.44
C PRO A 62 -14.03 3.35 -11.64
N PHE A 63 -12.99 4.14 -11.40
CA PHE A 63 -12.94 5.60 -11.59
C PHE A 63 -12.07 5.89 -12.82
N PRO A 64 -12.65 5.86 -14.03
CA PRO A 64 -11.88 5.90 -15.26
C PRO A 64 -11.32 7.31 -15.51
N PRO A 65 -10.02 7.46 -15.83
CA PRO A 65 -9.47 8.77 -16.14
C PRO A 65 -10.00 9.28 -17.48
N ALA A 66 -10.10 10.61 -17.61
CA ALA A 66 -10.43 11.27 -18.87
C ALA A 66 -9.37 10.92 -19.94
N GLN A 67 -8.10 11.00 -19.53
CA GLN A 67 -6.94 10.68 -20.34
C GLN A 67 -5.90 9.99 -19.46
N PHE A 68 -5.05 9.14 -20.05
CA PHE A 68 -3.91 8.59 -19.32
C PHE A 68 -2.72 8.35 -20.24
N ALA A 69 -1.53 8.40 -19.65
CA ALA A 69 -0.28 8.05 -20.28
C ALA A 69 0.43 6.99 -19.44
N ILE A 70 0.97 5.97 -20.08
CA ILE A 70 1.77 4.94 -19.42
C ILE A 70 3.17 5.02 -20.02
N ASN A 71 4.18 5.08 -19.16
CA ASN A 71 5.57 5.16 -19.56
C ASN A 71 6.20 3.77 -19.45
N SER A 72 6.97 3.39 -20.47
CA SER A 72 7.73 2.14 -20.48
C SER A 72 8.99 2.17 -19.61
N SER A 73 9.39 3.34 -19.14
CA SER A 73 10.56 3.53 -18.29
C SER A 73 10.43 4.77 -17.42
N GLY A 74 11.31 4.88 -16.42
CA GLY A 74 11.41 6.06 -15.56
C GLY A 74 10.73 5.92 -14.20
N PRO A 75 10.69 7.02 -13.42
CA PRO A 75 10.13 7.04 -12.08
C PRO A 75 8.60 6.99 -12.03
N VAL A 76 7.93 7.37 -13.12
CA VAL A 76 6.47 7.43 -13.23
C VAL A 76 6.04 6.37 -14.22
N ALA A 77 5.40 5.30 -13.77
CA ALA A 77 4.90 4.24 -14.65
C ALA A 77 3.62 4.67 -15.37
N GLY A 78 2.77 5.46 -14.72
CA GLY A 78 1.51 5.94 -15.28
C GLY A 78 1.14 7.31 -14.75
N ARG A 79 0.45 8.08 -15.59
CA ARG A 79 -0.14 9.38 -15.27
C ARG A 79 -1.57 9.37 -15.77
N LEU A 80 -2.51 9.49 -14.83
CA LEU A 80 -3.96 9.42 -15.07
C LEU A 80 -4.55 10.81 -14.80
N PHE A 81 -5.32 11.35 -15.71
CA PHE A 81 -5.79 12.72 -15.66
C PHE A 81 -7.29 12.80 -15.33
N TYR A 82 -7.63 13.71 -14.41
CA TYR A 82 -8.98 13.92 -13.89
C TYR A 82 -9.32 15.42 -13.84
N ASP A 83 -10.60 15.73 -14.02
CA ASP A 83 -11.11 17.10 -13.96
C ASP A 83 -11.51 17.49 -12.53
N LEU A 84 -11.97 16.52 -11.73
CA LEU A 84 -12.39 16.69 -10.34
C LEU A 84 -11.39 16.05 -9.37
N HIS A 85 -11.20 16.67 -8.22
CA HIS A 85 -10.36 16.15 -7.15
C HIS A 85 -10.91 14.84 -6.58
N ASP A 86 -12.23 14.75 -6.39
CA ASP A 86 -12.87 13.57 -5.78
C ASP A 86 -12.66 12.32 -6.63
N ASP A 87 -12.77 12.43 -7.96
CA ASP A 87 -12.48 11.32 -8.89
C ASP A 87 -11.01 10.89 -8.83
N ALA A 88 -10.09 11.87 -8.74
CA ALA A 88 -8.66 11.58 -8.59
C ALA A 88 -8.36 10.89 -7.26
N LEU A 89 -9.01 11.32 -6.17
CA LEU A 89 -8.87 10.75 -4.85
C LEU A 89 -9.45 9.33 -4.77
N ASP A 90 -10.63 9.11 -5.34
CA ASP A 90 -11.25 7.79 -5.45
C ASP A 90 -10.36 6.81 -6.23
N ALA A 91 -9.79 7.26 -7.35
CA ALA A 91 -8.82 6.48 -8.11
C ALA A 91 -7.54 6.20 -7.31
N ALA A 92 -6.99 7.20 -6.62
CA ALA A 92 -5.79 7.04 -5.79
C ALA A 92 -6.02 6.04 -4.65
N LEU A 93 -7.17 6.10 -3.97
CA LEU A 93 -7.57 5.16 -2.93
C LEU A 93 -7.73 3.75 -3.48
N PHE A 94 -8.32 3.59 -4.67
CA PHE A 94 -8.42 2.31 -5.35
C PHE A 94 -7.03 1.69 -5.58
N PHE A 95 -6.08 2.44 -6.14
CA PHE A 95 -4.72 1.94 -6.36
C PHE A 95 -3.97 1.68 -5.05
N TRP A 96 -4.19 2.48 -4.01
CA TRP A 96 -3.61 2.18 -2.70
C TRP A 96 -4.17 0.89 -2.11
N GLY A 97 -5.48 0.63 -2.22
CA GLY A 97 -6.09 -0.63 -1.80
C GLY A 97 -5.48 -1.82 -2.54
N ARG A 98 -5.39 -1.74 -3.86
CA ARG A 98 -4.76 -2.79 -4.69
C ARG A 98 -3.29 -3.03 -4.33
N ARG A 99 -2.53 -1.97 -4.02
CA ARG A 99 -1.16 -2.07 -3.54
C ARG A 99 -1.08 -2.79 -2.19
N LEU A 100 -1.95 -2.43 -1.25
CA LEU A 100 -2.00 -3.04 0.08
C LEU A 100 -2.32 -4.54 0.01
N ASP A 101 -3.17 -4.94 -0.94
CA ASP A 101 -3.45 -6.35 -1.25
C ASP A 101 -2.30 -7.06 -2.00
N GLY A 102 -1.22 -6.36 -2.34
CA GLY A 102 -0.06 -6.90 -3.03
C GLY A 102 -0.21 -7.04 -4.56
N ALA A 103 -1.25 -6.45 -5.16
CA ALA A 103 -1.49 -6.57 -6.61
C ALA A 103 -0.47 -5.81 -7.48
N HIS A 104 0.17 -4.77 -6.92
CA HIS A 104 1.24 -4.04 -7.59
C HIS A 104 2.17 -3.33 -6.59
N LEU A 105 3.28 -2.80 -7.09
CA LEU A 105 4.31 -2.11 -6.30
C LEU A 105 4.37 -0.58 -6.53
N LEU A 106 3.46 -0.05 -7.34
CA LEU A 106 3.36 1.39 -7.66
C LEU A 106 2.77 2.21 -6.52
N THR A 107 3.29 3.41 -6.27
CA THR A 107 2.84 4.36 -5.24
C THR A 107 1.95 5.43 -5.89
N PRO A 108 0.65 5.46 -5.61
CA PRO A 108 -0.25 6.49 -6.11
C PRO A 108 0.00 7.83 -5.41
N VAL A 109 0.08 8.93 -6.17
CA VAL A 109 0.19 10.30 -5.67
C VAL A 109 -0.70 11.22 -6.49
N ILE A 110 -1.46 12.09 -5.84
CA ILE A 110 -2.25 13.13 -6.52
C ILE A 110 -1.35 14.34 -6.75
N GLU A 111 -1.28 14.80 -7.99
CA GLU A 111 -0.56 15.99 -8.43
C GLU A 111 -1.59 17.00 -8.99
N PRO A 112 -1.88 18.11 -8.28
CA PRO A 112 -2.74 19.16 -8.82
C PRO A 112 -2.00 19.96 -9.90
N ALA A 113 -2.75 20.45 -10.89
CA ALA A 113 -2.27 21.45 -11.84
C ALA A 113 -2.00 22.79 -11.13
N PRO A 114 -1.10 23.66 -11.65
CA PRO A 114 -0.81 24.95 -11.04
C PRO A 114 -2.03 25.89 -10.87
N ASP A 115 -3.04 25.69 -11.71
CA ASP A 115 -4.29 26.43 -11.79
C ASP A 115 -5.49 25.62 -11.27
N ALA A 116 -5.24 24.51 -10.57
CA ALA A 116 -6.29 23.67 -10.01
C ALA A 116 -7.14 24.42 -8.98
N PRO A 117 -8.45 24.11 -8.88
CA PRO A 117 -9.29 24.59 -7.79
C PRO A 117 -8.72 24.21 -6.42
N PRO A 118 -8.99 24.99 -5.36
CA PRO A 118 -8.65 24.61 -4.00
C PRO A 118 -9.24 23.24 -3.64
N TYR A 119 -8.45 22.41 -2.95
CA TYR A 119 -8.88 21.09 -2.48
C TYR A 119 -8.45 20.86 -1.03
N SER A 120 -9.10 19.91 -0.36
CA SER A 120 -8.87 19.61 1.06
C SER A 120 -7.84 18.51 1.24
N ASP A 121 -6.61 18.90 1.58
CA ASP A 121 -5.56 17.97 2.00
C ASP A 121 -5.94 17.18 3.28
N ALA A 122 -6.78 17.76 4.14
CA ALA A 122 -7.30 17.08 5.33
C ALA A 122 -8.23 15.91 4.97
N GLU A 123 -9.06 16.06 3.93
CA GLU A 123 -9.93 15.01 3.45
C GLU A 123 -9.14 13.86 2.80
N GLU A 124 -8.19 14.18 1.92
CA GLU A 124 -7.31 13.19 1.31
C GLU A 124 -6.60 12.35 2.39
N LYS A 125 -5.97 13.04 3.36
CA LYS A 125 -5.30 12.37 4.50
C LYS A 125 -6.27 11.55 5.34
N GLY A 126 -7.47 12.05 5.59
CA GLY A 126 -8.51 11.35 6.35
C GLY A 126 -8.93 10.05 5.67
N ARG A 127 -9.21 10.08 4.37
CA ARG A 127 -9.63 8.91 3.60
C ARG A 127 -8.51 7.88 3.45
N LEU A 128 -7.28 8.32 3.19
CA LEU A 128 -6.11 7.44 3.18
C LEU A 128 -5.91 6.78 4.55
N LYS A 129 -5.99 7.54 5.64
CA LYS A 129 -5.89 7.00 7.00
C LYS A 129 -6.92 5.91 7.25
N THR A 130 -8.19 6.15 6.89
CA THR A 130 -9.25 5.14 7.01
C THR A 130 -8.92 3.86 6.23
N LEU A 131 -8.42 3.98 5.00
CA LEU A 131 -7.99 2.85 4.17
C LEU A 131 -6.87 2.05 4.85
N PHE A 132 -5.79 2.71 5.30
CA PHE A 132 -4.66 2.03 5.94
C PHE A 132 -5.06 1.39 7.27
N CYS A 133 -5.85 2.07 8.11
CA CYS A 133 -6.34 1.51 9.37
C CYS A 133 -7.19 0.26 9.12
N GLY A 134 -8.12 0.32 8.17
CA GLY A 134 -8.96 -0.83 7.81
C GLY A 134 -8.14 -2.02 7.32
N HIS A 135 -7.10 -1.77 6.51
CA HIS A 135 -6.20 -2.83 6.06
C HIS A 135 -5.40 -3.46 7.22
N ILE A 136 -4.85 -2.64 8.13
CA ILE A 136 -4.11 -3.15 9.30
C ILE A 136 -5.01 -3.98 10.22
N GLN A 137 -6.25 -3.53 10.45
CA GLN A 137 -7.25 -4.32 11.19
C GLN A 137 -7.54 -5.65 10.50
N GLY A 138 -7.70 -5.64 9.17
CA GLY A 138 -7.84 -6.87 8.39
C GLY A 138 -6.64 -7.81 8.49
N LEU A 139 -5.42 -7.29 8.61
CA LEU A 139 -4.21 -8.09 8.83
C LEU A 139 -4.18 -8.75 10.21
N LEU A 140 -4.70 -8.09 11.25
CA LEU A 140 -4.86 -8.67 12.58
C LEU A 140 -5.87 -9.82 12.59
N GLU A 141 -6.90 -9.74 11.75
CA GLU A 141 -7.93 -10.77 11.58
C GLU A 141 -7.59 -11.80 10.49
N TYR A 142 -6.42 -11.69 9.89
CA TYR A 142 -6.04 -12.48 8.73
C TYR A 142 -5.92 -13.98 9.06
N GLN A 143 -6.22 -14.83 8.08
CA GLN A 143 -6.15 -16.29 8.24
C GLN A 143 -4.76 -16.78 8.71
N GLY A 144 -3.69 -16.08 8.33
CA GLY A 144 -2.33 -16.39 8.78
C GLY A 144 -2.13 -16.27 10.30
N VAL A 145 -2.78 -15.30 10.95
CA VAL A 145 -2.77 -15.14 12.41
C VAL A 145 -3.43 -16.36 13.06
N ARG A 146 -4.65 -16.70 12.61
CA ARG A 146 -5.39 -17.88 13.09
C ARG A 146 -4.65 -19.20 12.88
N LEU A 147 -3.93 -19.34 11.76
CA LEU A 147 -3.12 -20.53 11.48
C LEU A 147 -1.93 -20.63 12.46
N CYS A 148 -1.28 -19.49 12.75
CA CYS A 148 -0.20 -19.43 13.72
C CYS A 148 -0.69 -19.78 15.14
N GLU A 149 -1.82 -19.22 15.56
CA GLU A 149 -2.47 -19.56 16.83
C GLU A 149 -2.79 -21.05 16.94
N ARG A 150 -3.40 -21.63 15.90
CA ARG A 150 -3.68 -23.07 15.86
C ARG A 150 -2.41 -23.90 15.99
N ARG A 151 -1.32 -23.52 15.30
CA ARG A 151 -0.04 -24.22 15.41
C ARG A 151 0.54 -24.12 16.81
N ILE A 152 0.39 -22.98 17.48
CA ILE A 152 0.79 -22.82 18.89
C ILE A 152 0.02 -23.80 19.78
N ASP A 153 -1.28 -23.97 19.54
CA ASP A 153 -2.12 -24.91 20.32
C ASP A 153 -1.73 -26.36 20.06
N GLU A 154 -1.55 -26.76 18.79
CA GLU A 154 -1.07 -28.10 18.40
C GLU A 154 0.26 -28.44 19.08
N VAL A 155 1.24 -27.54 19.02
CA VAL A 155 2.55 -27.74 19.67
C VAL A 155 2.38 -27.80 21.19
N SER A 156 1.48 -27.02 21.76
CA SER A 156 1.20 -27.03 23.20
C SER A 156 0.60 -28.36 23.65
N ASP A 157 -0.30 -28.94 22.87
CA ASP A 157 -0.88 -30.25 23.15
C ASP A 157 0.13 -31.38 22.93
N GLU A 158 1.01 -31.27 21.94
CA GLU A 158 2.10 -32.22 21.77
C GLU A 158 3.09 -32.19 22.95
N ILE A 159 3.42 -31.00 23.49
CA ILE A 159 4.22 -30.86 24.72
C ILE A 159 3.54 -31.55 25.90
N LYS A 160 2.22 -31.38 26.07
CA LYS A 160 1.46 -32.06 27.14
C LYS A 160 1.55 -33.57 26.98
N ASN A 161 1.34 -34.08 25.77
CA ASN A 161 1.41 -35.51 25.46
C ASN A 161 2.82 -36.08 25.73
N VAL A 162 3.88 -35.40 25.30
CA VAL A 162 5.26 -35.81 25.57
C VAL A 162 5.57 -35.78 27.07
N SER A 163 5.04 -34.79 27.79
CA SER A 163 5.19 -34.68 29.25
C SER A 163 4.52 -35.83 30.00
N LEU A 164 3.32 -36.25 29.56
CA LEU A 164 2.65 -37.44 30.09
C LEU A 164 3.45 -38.72 29.81
N LEU A 165 4.05 -38.84 28.62
CA LEU A 165 4.90 -39.98 28.28
C LEU A 165 6.19 -40.01 29.11
N LEU A 166 6.80 -38.86 29.37
CA LEU A 166 7.98 -38.73 30.23
C LEU A 166 7.72 -39.13 31.69
N GLY A 167 6.50 -38.92 32.18
CA GLY A 167 6.10 -39.33 33.54
C GLY A 167 5.94 -40.84 33.73
N ARG A 168 5.96 -41.63 32.66
CA ARG A 168 5.89 -43.10 32.72
C ARG A 168 7.27 -43.72 32.91
N HIS A 169 7.31 -44.95 33.40
CA HIS A 169 8.54 -45.73 33.45
C HIS A 169 9.03 -46.02 32.02
N ASN A 170 10.17 -45.44 31.65
CA ASN A 170 10.76 -45.56 30.31
C ASN A 170 12.21 -46.06 30.42
N ARG A 171 12.67 -46.78 29.39
CA ARG A 171 14.10 -47.06 29.22
C ARG A 171 14.86 -45.75 28.99
N LEU A 172 16.11 -45.69 29.44
CA LEU A 172 16.93 -44.47 29.41
C LEU A 172 16.99 -43.80 28.03
N VAL A 173 17.19 -44.58 26.97
CA VAL A 173 17.24 -44.08 25.57
C VAL A 173 15.92 -43.40 25.16
N LYS A 174 14.78 -44.03 25.46
CA LYS A 174 13.46 -43.46 25.14
C LYS A 174 13.18 -42.20 25.98
N PHE A 175 13.64 -42.18 27.23
CA PHE A 175 13.52 -41.00 28.08
C PHE A 175 14.32 -39.82 27.51
N THR A 176 15.56 -40.05 27.06
CA THR A 176 16.36 -39.00 26.41
C THR A 176 15.73 -38.47 25.13
N GLU A 177 15.21 -39.35 24.26
CA GLU A 177 14.51 -38.95 23.04
C GLU A 177 13.26 -38.09 23.32
N LEU A 178 12.44 -38.50 24.30
CA LEU A 178 11.26 -37.74 24.69
C LEU A 178 11.62 -36.38 25.30
N ARG A 179 12.71 -36.31 26.08
CA ARG A 179 13.21 -35.06 26.67
C ARG A 179 13.68 -34.09 25.58
N ASP A 180 14.44 -34.58 24.61
CA ASP A 180 14.91 -33.79 23.48
C ASP A 180 13.76 -33.30 22.62
N LYS A 181 12.78 -34.18 22.34
CA LYS A 181 11.54 -33.82 21.64
C LYS A 181 10.79 -32.70 22.35
N ARG A 182 10.59 -32.81 23.67
CA ARG A 182 9.92 -31.76 24.46
C ARG A 182 10.66 -30.43 24.33
N THR A 183 11.98 -30.44 24.46
CA THR A 183 12.83 -29.24 24.39
C THR A 183 12.69 -28.56 23.03
N ARG A 184 12.67 -29.33 21.93
CA ARG A 184 12.45 -28.79 20.58
C ARG A 184 11.07 -28.16 20.41
N LEU A 185 10.02 -28.84 20.89
CA LEU A 185 8.65 -28.32 20.85
C LEU A 185 8.48 -27.05 21.70
N GLU A 186 9.11 -26.99 22.88
CA GLU A 186 9.12 -25.79 23.73
C GLU A 186 9.78 -24.60 23.02
N ALA A 187 10.89 -24.83 22.31
CA ALA A 187 11.57 -23.83 21.51
C ALA A 187 10.70 -23.34 20.34
N GLU A 188 10.09 -24.26 19.58
CA GLU A 188 9.16 -23.93 18.49
C GLU A 188 7.99 -23.08 18.99
N ARG A 189 7.31 -23.51 20.07
CA ARG A 189 6.20 -22.77 20.67
C ARG A 189 6.61 -21.36 21.09
N LYS A 190 7.79 -21.22 21.72
CA LYS A 190 8.31 -19.92 22.15
C LYS A 190 8.55 -19.00 20.96
N GLN A 191 9.15 -19.52 19.89
CA GLN A 191 9.41 -18.76 18.67
C GLN A 191 8.10 -18.30 18.01
N LEU A 192 7.11 -19.19 17.89
CA LEU A 192 5.81 -18.85 17.30
C LEU A 192 5.09 -17.76 18.11
N LYS A 193 5.01 -17.92 19.44
CA LYS A 193 4.43 -16.90 20.32
C LYS A 193 5.16 -15.56 20.24
N GLY A 194 6.49 -15.58 20.18
CA GLY A 194 7.31 -14.38 20.04
C GLY A 194 6.99 -13.63 18.74
N ARG A 195 7.02 -14.32 17.60
CA ARG A 195 6.70 -13.73 16.29
C ARG A 195 5.28 -13.18 16.21
N LEU A 196 4.31 -13.89 16.79
CA LEU A 196 2.92 -13.44 16.83
C LEU A 196 2.77 -12.18 17.69
N SER A 197 3.42 -12.15 18.86
CA SER A 197 3.45 -10.98 19.73
C SER A 197 4.09 -9.77 19.06
N GLU A 198 5.22 -9.95 18.37
CA GLU A 198 5.90 -8.89 17.62
C GLU A 198 5.02 -8.36 16.48
N PHE A 199 4.33 -9.25 15.77
CA PHE A 199 3.40 -8.86 14.71
C PHE A 199 2.25 -8.01 15.26
N HIS A 200 1.58 -8.43 16.34
CA HIS A 200 0.52 -7.65 16.97
C HIS A 200 1.05 -6.28 17.44
N ALA A 201 2.17 -6.24 18.15
CA ALA A 201 2.76 -5.00 18.63
C ALA A 201 3.12 -4.04 17.48
N ALA A 202 3.64 -4.57 16.36
CA ALA A 202 3.93 -3.76 15.18
C ALA A 202 2.65 -3.19 14.54
N MET A 203 1.59 -3.99 14.41
CA MET A 203 0.32 -3.53 13.86
C MET A 203 -0.34 -2.47 14.75
N GLU A 204 -0.38 -2.68 16.07
CA GLU A 204 -0.90 -1.70 17.04
C GLU A 204 -0.10 -0.40 17.01
N CYS A 205 1.23 -0.48 16.89
CA CYS A 205 2.08 0.70 16.74
C CYS A 205 1.73 1.49 15.45
N LEU A 206 1.51 0.80 14.34
CA LEU A 206 1.08 1.46 13.09
C LEU A 206 -0.30 2.11 13.23
N LEU A 207 -1.26 1.46 13.89
CA LEU A 207 -2.58 2.03 14.17
C LEU A 207 -2.49 3.27 15.04
N ALA A 208 -1.71 3.24 16.12
CA ALA A 208 -1.48 4.39 16.99
C ALA A 208 -0.86 5.56 16.21
N ARG A 209 0.15 5.29 15.38
CA ARG A 209 0.81 6.30 14.53
C ARG A 209 -0.13 6.94 13.52
N LEU A 210 -1.05 6.17 12.95
CA LEU A 210 -2.10 6.70 12.07
C LEU A 210 -3.13 7.49 12.89
N GLY A 211 -3.49 7.02 14.10
CA GLY A 211 -4.41 7.63 15.06
C GLY A 211 -3.99 9.01 15.59
N GLU A 212 -2.78 9.11 16.13
CA GLU A 212 -2.25 10.25 16.91
C GLU A 212 -2.04 11.56 16.13
N ARG A 213 -2.05 11.55 14.80
CA ARG A 213 -1.70 12.74 14.00
C ARG A 213 -2.76 13.85 13.98
N HIS A 214 -3.89 13.67 14.66
CA HIS A 214 -4.97 14.67 14.72
C HIS A 214 -5.00 15.47 16.04
N GLU A 215 -4.38 14.97 17.11
CA GLU A 215 -4.40 15.67 18.40
C GLU A 215 -3.34 16.77 18.49
N LYS A 216 -2.21 16.62 17.78
CA LYS A 216 -1.14 17.63 17.79
C LYS A 216 -1.36 18.82 16.87
N ALA A 217 -2.32 18.76 15.94
CA ALA A 217 -2.63 19.87 15.03
C ALA A 217 -3.67 20.84 15.60
N PHE A 218 -4.44 20.41 16.62
CA PHE A 218 -5.43 21.26 17.29
C PHE A 218 -4.89 21.96 18.54
N SER A 219 -3.67 21.61 18.99
CA SER A 219 -3.07 22.16 20.21
C SER A 219 -2.09 23.32 19.96
N GLU A 220 -1.81 23.73 18.72
CA GLU A 220 -0.86 24.80 18.40
C GLU A 220 -1.52 26.10 17.88
N GLU A 221 -2.85 26.18 17.79
CA GLU A 221 -3.58 27.40 17.35
C GLU A 221 -4.31 28.16 18.48
N GLU A 222 -4.18 27.76 19.75
CA GLU A 222 -4.79 28.45 20.91
C GLU A 222 -3.77 29.06 21.89
N GLU A 223 -2.63 29.58 21.40
CA GLU A 223 -1.80 30.51 22.18
C GLU A 223 -1.41 31.73 21.33
N TRP A 224 -2.35 32.70 21.21
CA TRP A 224 -2.05 34.14 21.08
C TRP A 224 -3.18 34.97 21.67
#